data_AF-A0A6N7MD53-F1
#
_entry.id   AF-A0A6N7MD53-F1
#
_cell.length_a   1.000
_cell.length_b   1.000
_cell.length_c   1.000
_cell.angle_alpha   90.00
_cell.angle_beta   90.00
_cell.angle_gamma   90.00
#
_symmetry.space_group_name_H-M   'P 1'
#
loop_
_entity.id
_entity.type
_entity.pdbx_description
1 polymer ?
#
loop_
_entity_poly.entity_id
_entity_poly.type
_entity_poly.pdbx_seq_one_letter_code
_entity_poly.pdbx_strand_id
1 'polypeptide(L)'
;MTPNELGQAAIQKLNKRITNEVFLIIQNDREFMYEYLRLVEAKGLDTVNQSIGKEVKKEYGLTNIDDREDNPSCTLIQSHQKFE
;
A
#
# COMPACT_ATOMS: atom_id res chain seq x y z
N MET A 1 9.94 -12.27 24.40
CA MET A 1 9.27 -12.43 23.10
C MET A 1 8.67 -13.82 23.04
N THR A 2 7.35 -13.91 23.17
CA THR A 2 6.53 -15.10 22.95
C THR A 2 6.16 -15.22 21.45
N PRO A 3 5.59 -16.36 20.99
CA PRO A 3 5.12 -16.47 19.60
C PRO A 3 4.09 -15.41 19.22
N ASN A 4 3.17 -15.07 20.12
CA ASN A 4 2.17 -14.03 19.88
C ASN A 4 2.79 -12.63 19.80
N GLU A 5 3.76 -12.33 20.67
CA GLU A 5 4.50 -11.07 20.63
C GLU A 5 5.30 -10.93 19.33
N LEU A 6 5.92 -12.01 18.85
CA LEU A 6 6.61 -12.03 17.56
C LEU A 6 5.64 -11.79 16.39
N GLY A 7 4.50 -12.49 16.39
CA GLY A 7 3.47 -12.33 15.36
C GLY A 7 2.92 -10.91 15.30
N GLN A 8 2.60 -10.33 16.46
CA GLN A 8 2.11 -8.96 16.54
C GLN A 8 3.15 -7.94 16.06
N ALA A 9 4.42 -8.11 16.43
CA ALA A 9 5.50 -7.25 15.94
C ALA A 9 5.69 -7.36 14.42
N ALA A 10 5.53 -8.56 13.83
CA ALA A 10 5.59 -8.77 12.40
C ALA A 10 4.42 -8.10 11.67
N ILE A 11 3.20 -8.25 12.18
CA ILE A 11 2.00 -7.59 11.63
C ILE A 11 2.14 -6.08 11.68
N GLN A 12 2.61 -5.50 12.79
CA GLN A 12 2.84 -4.06 12.89
C GLN A 12 3.86 -3.55 11.87
N LYS A 13 4.90 -4.34 11.55
CA LYS A 13 5.82 -4.00 10.46
C LYS A 13 5.16 -4.08 9.09
N LEU A 14 4.27 -5.06 8.88
CA LEU A 14 3.53 -5.20 7.64
C LEU A 14 2.51 -4.07 7.45
N ASN A 15 1.76 -3.68 8.47
CA ASN A 15 0.77 -2.58 8.39
C ASN A 15 1.43 -1.27 7.94
N LYS A 16 2.68 -1.02 8.35
CA LYS A 16 3.47 0.13 7.88
C LYS A 16 3.91 0.05 6.43
N ARG A 17 3.89 -1.11 5.79
CA ARG A 17 4.33 -1.35 4.41
C ARG A 17 3.21 -1.82 3.48
N ILE A 18 2.02 -2.12 4.02
CA ILE A 18 0.97 -2.84 3.30
C ILE A 18 0.54 -2.14 2.01
N THR A 19 0.50 -0.80 2.00
CA THR A 19 0.25 -0.04 0.77
C THR A 19 1.32 -0.32 -0.27
N ASN A 20 2.61 -0.25 0.09
CA ASN A 20 3.70 -0.59 -0.82
C ASN A 20 3.60 -2.03 -1.33
N GLU A 21 3.27 -3.00 -0.47
CA GLU A 21 3.11 -4.40 -0.88
C GLU A 21 1.97 -4.57 -1.90
N VAL A 22 0.85 -3.87 -1.72
CA VAL A 22 -0.26 -3.88 -2.68
C VAL A 22 0.16 -3.29 -4.02
N PHE A 23 0.89 -2.17 -4.02
CA PHE A 23 1.39 -1.60 -5.27
C PHE A 23 2.47 -2.47 -5.94
N LEU A 24 3.29 -3.20 -5.17
CA LEU A 24 4.22 -4.20 -5.73
C LEU A 24 3.48 -5.36 -6.39
N ILE A 25 2.36 -5.82 -5.83
CA ILE A 25 1.52 -6.84 -6.47
C ILE A 25 0.99 -6.32 -7.81
N ILE A 26 0.43 -5.10 -7.82
CA ILE A 26 -0.04 -4.46 -9.06
C ILE A 26 1.08 -4.33 -10.09
N GLN A 27 2.26 -3.87 -9.66
CA GLN A 27 3.42 -3.64 -10.53
C GLN A 27 3.94 -4.94 -11.16
N ASN A 28 3.94 -6.05 -10.41
CA ASN A 28 4.56 -7.30 -10.83
C ASN A 28 3.57 -8.27 -11.49
N ASP A 29 2.26 -8.01 -11.40
CA ASP A 29 1.23 -8.75 -12.12
C ASP A 29 0.92 -8.05 -13.45
N ARG A 30 1.00 -8.81 -14.55
CA ARG A 30 0.83 -8.27 -15.91
C ARG A 30 -0.58 -7.71 -16.15
N GLU A 31 -1.61 -8.39 -15.66
CA GLU A 31 -3.00 -7.98 -15.86
C GLU A 31 -3.30 -6.75 -15.02
N PHE A 32 -2.88 -6.74 -13.76
CA PHE A 32 -3.08 -5.60 -12.88
C PHE A 32 -2.30 -4.37 -13.33
N MET A 33 -1.05 -4.53 -13.78
CA MET A 33 -0.27 -3.40 -14.27
C MET A 33 -0.89 -2.79 -15.54
N TYR A 34 -1.44 -3.63 -16.43
CA TYR A 34 -2.16 -3.16 -17.61
C TYR A 34 -3.39 -2.34 -17.24
N GLU A 35 -4.25 -2.87 -16.36
CA GLU A 35 -5.45 -2.15 -15.92
C GLU A 35 -5.11 -0.89 -15.10
N TYR A 36 -4.08 -0.93 -14.27
CA TYR A 36 -3.58 0.24 -13.54
C TYR A 36 -3.20 1.36 -14.50
N LEU A 37 -2.41 1.07 -15.55
CA LEU A 37 -2.01 2.08 -16.54
C LEU A 37 -3.21 2.67 -17.28
N ARG A 38 -4.20 1.85 -17.64
CA ARG A 38 -5.44 2.33 -18.27
C ARG A 38 -6.24 3.25 -17.36
N LEU A 39 -6.32 2.92 -16.08
CA LEU A 39 -6.99 3.75 -15.09
C LEU A 39 -6.23 5.06 -14.87
N VAL A 40 -4.89 5.03 -14.83
CA VAL A 40 -4.06 6.24 -14.69
C VAL A 40 -4.23 7.15 -15.90
N GLU A 41 -4.27 6.60 -17.12
CA GLU A 41 -4.55 7.37 -18.34
C GLU A 41 -5.94 8.02 -18.28
N ALA A 42 -6.95 7.28 -17.80
CA ALA A 42 -8.33 7.76 -17.79
C ALA A 42 -8.69 8.71 -16.63
N LYS A 43 -8.02 8.59 -15.48
CA LYS A 43 -8.40 9.25 -14.21
C LYS A 43 -7.29 10.06 -13.55
N GLY A 44 -6.07 9.94 -14.03
CA GLY A 44 -4.88 10.57 -13.45
C GLY A 44 -4.25 9.76 -12.33
N LEU A 45 -2.92 9.89 -12.22
CA LEU A 45 -2.07 9.14 -11.28
C LEU A 45 -2.53 9.29 -9.83
N ASP A 46 -2.70 10.53 -9.35
CA ASP A 46 -3.04 10.80 -7.96
C ASP A 46 -4.40 10.21 -7.56
N THR A 47 -5.40 10.33 -8.44
CA THR A 47 -6.74 9.79 -8.20
C THR A 47 -6.71 8.28 -8.03
N VAL A 48 -6.01 7.57 -8.91
CA VAL A 48 -5.87 6.11 -8.87
C VAL A 48 -5.13 5.71 -7.60
N ASN A 49 -3.99 6.34 -7.33
CA ASN A 49 -3.15 5.98 -6.20
C ASN A 49 -3.83 6.21 -4.85
N GLN A 50 -4.51 7.34 -4.68
CA GLN A 50 -5.27 7.63 -3.46
C GLN A 50 -6.45 6.68 -3.27
N SER A 51 -7.12 6.29 -4.37
CA SER A 51 -8.25 5.36 -4.29
C SER A 51 -7.80 3.98 -3.84
N ILE A 52 -6.71 3.46 -4.40
CA ILE A 52 -6.10 2.19 -3.98
C ILE A 52 -5.69 2.27 -2.50
N GLY A 53 -4.98 3.33 -2.10
CA GLY A 53 -4.55 3.50 -0.71
C GLY A 53 -5.71 3.56 0.29
N LYS A 54 -6.84 4.19 -0.08
CA LYS A 54 -8.06 4.21 0.73
C LYS A 54 -8.71 2.83 0.83
N GLU A 55 -8.73 2.06 -0.26
CA GLU A 55 -9.29 0.71 -0.24
C GLU A 55 -8.44 -0.22 0.65
N VAL A 56 -7.12 -0.11 0.61
CA VAL A 56 -6.21 -0.84 1.52
C VAL A 56 -6.54 -0.54 2.98
N LYS A 57 -6.67 0.75 3.34
CA LYS A 57 -7.03 1.13 4.71
C LYS A 57 -8.36 0.52 5.15
N LYS A 58 -9.36 0.61 4.27
CA LYS A 58 -10.73 0.15 4.52
C LYS A 58 -10.80 -1.37 4.69
N GLU A 59 -10.21 -2.13 3.77
CA GLU A 59 -10.28 -3.59 3.75
C GLU A 59 -9.64 -4.22 5.00
N TYR A 60 -8.52 -3.66 5.46
CA TYR A 60 -7.80 -4.15 6.62
C TYR A 60 -8.21 -3.47 7.95
N GLY A 61 -9.19 -2.56 7.93
CA GLY A 61 -9.66 -1.85 9.13
C GLY A 61 -8.58 -1.02 9.82
N LEU A 62 -7.65 -0.46 9.04
CA LEU A 62 -6.44 0.17 9.54
C LEU A 62 -6.63 1.65 9.91
N THR A 63 -5.77 2.16 10.78
CA THR A 63 -5.74 3.57 11.16
C THR A 63 -4.48 4.28 10.69
N ASN A 64 -4.57 5.59 10.42
CA ASN A 64 -3.41 6.36 10.01
C ASN A 64 -2.51 6.60 11.22
N ILE A 65 -1.21 6.37 11.06
CA ILE A 65 -0.21 6.90 11.98
C ILE A 65 0.27 8.27 11.49
N ASP A 66 0.75 9.13 12.39
CA ASP A 66 1.33 10.43 12.02
C ASP A 66 2.77 10.27 11.47
N ASP A 67 2.91 9.44 10.43
CA ASP A 67 4.16 9.10 9.76
C ASP A 67 3.86 8.62 8.33
N ARG A 68 4.81 8.84 7.41
CA ARG A 68 4.73 8.43 6.00
C ARG A 68 5.95 7.65 5.60
N GLU A 69 5.80 6.79 4.60
CA GLU A 69 6.93 6.20 3.90
C GLU A 69 7.21 7.04 2.67
N ASP A 70 8.43 7.57 2.55
CA ASP A 70 8.86 8.45 1.46
C ASP A 70 9.80 7.76 0.47
N ASN A 71 10.19 6.50 0.75
CA ASN A 71 11.03 5.69 -0.13
C ASN A 71 10.43 4.28 -0.32
N PRO A 72 9.21 4.18 -0.87
CA PRO A 72 8.62 2.89 -1.21
C PRO A 72 9.51 2.14 -2.22
N SER A 73 9.52 0.81 -2.13
CA SER A 73 10.24 -0.04 -3.10
C SER A 73 9.47 -0.21 -4.41
N CYS A 74 8.16 0.03 -4.39
CA CYS A 74 7.34 0.13 -5.59
C CYS A 74 7.65 1.41 -6.38
N THR A 75 7.67 1.33 -7.71
CA THR A 75 7.91 2.47 -8.60
C THR A 75 6.64 3.26 -8.96
N LEU A 76 5.45 2.78 -8.57
CA LEU A 76 4.15 3.38 -8.91
C LEU A 76 3.77 4.55 -7.98
N ILE A 77 4.41 4.64 -6.82
CA ILE A 77 4.17 5.65 -5.79
C ILE A 77 5.49 6.26 -5.33
N GLN A 78 5.47 7.53 -4.96
CA GLN A 78 6.64 8.21 -4.37
C GLN A 78 6.61 8.21 -2.85
N SER A 79 5.42 8.21 -2.25
CA SER A 79 5.23 8.06 -0.81
C SER A 79 3.88 7.40 -0.52
N HIS A 80 3.70 6.89 0.69
CA HIS A 80 2.39 6.47 1.17
C HIS A 80 2.19 6.69 2.67
N GLN A 81 0.91 6.73 3.06
CA GLN A 81 0.50 6.74 4.46
C GLN A 81 0.88 5.40 5.10
N LYS A 82 1.50 5.43 6.29
CA LYS A 82 1.69 4.22 7.10
C LYS A 82 0.46 3.98 7.96
N PHE A 83 0.27 2.73 8.35
CA PHE A 83 -0.87 2.32 9.14
C PHE A 83 -0.49 1.51 10.38
N GLU A 84 -1.41 1.48 11.34
CA GLU A 84 -1.46 0.54 12.47
C GLU A 84 -2.80 -0.19 12.53
#